data_AF-A0ABD3P198-F1
#
_entry.id   AF-A0ABD3P198-F1
#
_cell.length_a   1.000
_cell.length_b   1.000
_cell.length_c   1.000
_cell.angle_alpha   90.00
_cell.angle_beta   90.00
_cell.angle_gamma   90.00
#
_symmetry.space_group_name_H-M   'P 1'
#
loop_
_entity.id
_entity.type
_entity.pdbx_description
1 polymer ?
#
loop_
_entity_poly.entity_id
_entity_poly.type
_entity_poly.pdbx_seq_one_letter_code
_entity_poly.pdbx_strand_id
1 'polypeptide(L)'
;MKEINRIYRTEVIWKPERVAEDYDPEDSCPINLDFVLGCNNWRHGDRRRKIFCMLSAVIFILILVAAIIAYDSLSVSSVGSAFEMKRSISWNDGLQNEYTDIQHSFAFGNEDISSMHMTETIPLPIIIQDNIADVDEPRRDDDVTYFFHIPRTAGASVKDILGSCAGLTTASDVGARDGHRFDANLTVVLDELGSKYVNVDTSTVDGIARAKKLGLVESGLADVVVTQYLYAGATLFNPERRGR
;
A
#
# COMPACT_ATOMS: atom_id res chain seq x y z
N MET A 1 -31.26 -19.55 -12.21
CA MET A 1 -29.97 -18.86 -12.43
C MET A 1 -29.67 -18.16 -11.11
N LYS A 2 -28.66 -18.61 -10.35
CA LYS A 2 -28.33 -18.03 -9.04
C LYS A 2 -27.54 -16.74 -9.28
N GLU A 3 -28.08 -15.62 -8.85
CA GLU A 3 -27.41 -14.32 -8.86
C GLU A 3 -26.38 -14.33 -7.73
N ILE A 4 -25.09 -14.38 -8.08
CA ILE A 4 -23.99 -14.42 -7.12
C ILE A 4 -23.54 -12.98 -6.91
N ASN A 5 -23.87 -12.41 -5.76
CA ASN A 5 -23.34 -11.13 -5.31
C ASN A 5 -21.84 -11.28 -5.07
N ARG A 6 -21.01 -10.75 -5.97
CA ARG A 6 -19.55 -10.75 -5.82
C ARG A 6 -19.11 -9.54 -5.00
N ILE A 7 -18.52 -9.79 -3.84
CA ILE A 7 -17.89 -8.78 -3.00
C ILE A 7 -16.39 -8.96 -3.16
N TYR A 8 -15.74 -8.08 -3.91
CA TYR A 8 -14.29 -8.12 -4.06
C TYR A 8 -13.66 -7.52 -2.81
N ARG A 9 -13.17 -8.39 -1.91
CA ARG A 9 -12.38 -7.98 -0.74
C ARG A 9 -10.91 -7.87 -1.16
N THR A 10 -10.30 -6.71 -0.95
CA THR A 10 -8.84 -6.55 -1.08
C THR A 10 -8.17 -7.14 0.17
N GLU A 11 -7.94 -8.45 0.18
CA GLU A 11 -7.07 -9.06 1.18
C GLU A 11 -5.65 -9.15 0.63
N VAL A 12 -4.70 -8.57 1.35
CA VAL A 12 -3.27 -8.74 1.07
C VAL A 12 -2.86 -10.10 1.64
N ILE A 13 -3.11 -11.18 0.90
CA ILE A 13 -2.76 -12.54 1.33
C ILE A 13 -1.27 -12.78 1.04
N TRP A 14 -0.42 -12.35 1.97
CA TRP A 14 0.96 -12.85 2.03
C TRP A 14 0.95 -14.20 2.73
N LYS A 15 1.02 -15.29 1.97
CA LYS A 15 1.41 -16.59 2.53
C LYS A 15 2.84 -16.90 2.08
N PRO A 16 3.85 -16.76 2.96
CA PRO A 16 5.15 -17.33 2.68
C PRO A 16 5.05 -18.84 2.91
N GLU A 17 4.76 -19.60 1.86
CA GLU A 17 4.82 -21.07 1.91
C GLU A 17 6.24 -21.57 1.52
N ARG A 18 7.26 -20.74 1.74
CA ARG A 18 8.65 -21.16 1.76
C ARG A 18 9.11 -21.26 3.21
N VAL A 19 9.40 -22.50 3.59
CA VAL A 19 9.88 -22.97 4.89
C VAL A 19 10.97 -22.05 5.43
N ALA A 20 10.68 -21.35 6.52
CA ALA A 20 11.60 -20.48 7.23
C ALA A 20 12.49 -21.30 8.18
N GLU A 21 13.38 -22.14 7.63
CA GLU A 21 14.35 -22.88 8.46
C GLU A 21 15.72 -22.19 8.60
N ASP A 22 16.03 -21.17 7.79
CA ASP A 22 17.27 -20.37 7.91
C ASP A 22 16.95 -18.87 7.84
N TYR A 23 16.46 -18.29 8.95
CA TYR A 23 16.36 -16.83 9.07
C TYR A 23 17.74 -16.27 9.42
N ASP A 24 18.48 -15.79 8.43
CA ASP A 24 19.72 -15.03 8.64
C ASP A 24 19.35 -13.59 9.04
N PRO A 25 19.74 -13.11 10.24
CA PRO A 25 19.51 -11.71 10.62
C PRO A 25 20.23 -10.69 9.72
N GLU A 26 21.20 -11.10 8.89
CA GLU A 26 21.79 -10.24 7.86
C GLU A 26 20.89 -10.07 6.60
N ASP A 27 19.85 -10.91 6.44
CA ASP A 27 18.81 -10.78 5.41
C ASP A 27 17.70 -9.79 5.80
N SER A 28 17.91 -8.96 6.84
CA SER A 28 16.99 -7.89 7.18
C SER A 28 16.84 -6.98 5.97
N CYS A 29 15.70 -7.03 5.27
CA CYS A 29 15.51 -6.23 4.07
C CYS A 29 15.76 -4.76 4.41
N PRO A 30 16.85 -4.15 3.90
CA PRO A 30 17.11 -2.76 4.17
C PRO A 30 16.12 -1.97 3.33
N ILE A 31 14.94 -1.68 3.88
CA ILE A 31 14.07 -0.66 3.32
C ILE A 31 14.91 0.61 3.37
N ASN A 32 15.42 1.01 2.22
CA ASN A 32 16.26 2.19 2.11
C ASN A 32 15.38 3.42 2.38
N LEU A 33 15.35 3.84 3.64
CA LEU A 33 14.56 4.98 4.09
C LEU A 33 14.97 6.27 3.36
N ASP A 34 16.19 6.35 2.82
CA ASP A 34 16.61 7.50 2.02
C ASP A 34 15.82 7.59 0.69
N PHE A 35 15.29 6.47 0.18
CA PHE A 35 14.37 6.46 -0.95
C PHE A 35 12.97 6.94 -0.55
N VAL A 36 12.46 6.50 0.61
CA VAL A 36 11.15 6.93 1.15
C VAL A 36 11.11 8.45 1.37
N LEU A 37 12.24 9.04 1.76
CA LEU A 37 12.39 10.48 1.92
C LEU A 37 12.65 11.22 0.59
N GLY A 38 12.72 10.52 -0.55
CA GLY A 38 12.93 11.11 -1.88
C GLY A 38 14.35 11.65 -2.11
N CYS A 39 15.32 11.24 -1.30
CA CYS A 39 16.69 11.76 -1.35
C CYS A 39 17.63 10.95 -2.26
N ASN A 40 17.18 9.82 -2.84
CA ASN A 40 18.04 8.92 -3.64
C ASN A 40 18.04 9.14 -5.15
N ASN A 41 17.09 9.89 -5.74
CA ASN A 41 17.05 10.07 -7.20
C ASN A 41 18.03 11.13 -7.74
N TRP A 42 19.14 11.38 -7.03
CA TRP A 42 20.03 12.52 -7.30
C TRP A 42 21.40 12.04 -7.76
N ARG A 43 21.63 12.16 -9.08
CA ARG A 43 22.91 11.89 -9.74
C ARG A 43 24.10 12.31 -8.89
N HIS A 44 25.05 11.40 -8.73
CA HIS A 44 26.35 11.63 -8.08
C HIS A 44 27.00 12.91 -8.62
N GLY A 45 27.00 13.98 -7.81
CA GLY A 45 27.68 15.23 -8.13
C GLY A 45 27.18 16.48 -7.39
N ASP A 46 25.93 16.52 -6.94
CA ASP A 46 25.37 17.77 -6.39
C ASP A 46 25.42 17.86 -4.85
N ARG A 47 26.59 18.28 -4.33
CA ARG A 47 26.85 18.45 -2.89
C ARG A 47 25.90 19.44 -2.21
N ARG A 48 25.34 20.42 -2.94
CA ARG A 48 24.43 21.43 -2.38
C ARG A 48 23.05 20.85 -2.03
N ARG A 49 22.62 19.81 -2.74
CA ARG A 49 21.28 19.24 -2.58
C ARG A 49 21.19 18.23 -1.43
N LYS A 50 22.29 17.52 -1.13
CA LYS A 50 22.41 16.71 0.09
C LYS A 50 22.23 17.55 1.36
N ILE A 51 22.81 18.76 1.37
CA ILE A 51 22.65 19.71 2.48
C ILE A 51 21.18 20.12 2.61
N PHE A 52 20.45 20.27 1.50
CA PHE A 52 19.03 20.62 1.50
C PHE A 52 18.13 19.50 2.06
N CYS A 53 18.36 18.23 1.68
CA CYS A 53 17.66 17.09 2.29
C CYS A 53 17.92 17.00 3.80
N MET A 54 19.19 17.13 4.22
CA MET A 54 19.56 17.10 5.64
C MET A 54 18.92 18.24 6.43
N LEU A 55 18.93 19.47 5.89
CA LEU A 55 18.27 20.62 6.52
C LEU A 55 16.75 20.41 6.62
N SER A 56 16.12 19.90 5.57
CA SER A 56 14.68 19.59 5.58
C SER A 56 14.33 18.58 6.68
N ALA A 57 15.11 17.51 6.81
CA ALA A 57 14.90 16.50 7.85
C ALA A 57 15.07 17.08 9.25
N VAL A 58 16.11 17.89 9.47
CA VAL A 58 16.35 18.56 10.76
C VAL A 58 15.20 19.52 11.10
N ILE A 59 14.73 20.32 10.14
CA ILE A 59 13.59 21.23 10.34
C ILE A 59 12.33 20.44 10.72
N PHE A 60 12.07 19.32 10.05
CA PHE A 60 10.91 18.48 10.35
C PHE A 60 10.98 17.89 11.77
N ILE A 61 12.15 17.40 12.18
CA ILE A 61 12.37 16.91 13.55
C ILE A 61 12.15 18.03 14.57
N LEU A 62 12.66 19.23 14.31
CA LEU A 62 12.45 20.39 15.20
C LEU A 62 10.97 20.77 15.32
N ILE A 63 10.21 20.72 14.22
CA ILE A 63 8.76 20.96 14.23
C ILE A 63 8.03 19.91 15.08
N LEU A 64 8.38 18.63 14.93
CA LEU A 64 7.79 17.56 15.73
C LEU A 64 8.11 17.71 17.22
N VAL A 65 9.35 18.01 17.57
CA VAL A 65 9.74 18.27 18.96
C VAL A 65 8.99 19.47 19.54
N ALA A 66 8.87 20.56 18.78
CA ALA A 66 8.11 21.74 19.20
C ALA A 66 6.62 21.41 19.40
N ALA A 67 6.03 20.59 18.52
CA ALA A 67 4.64 20.15 18.63
C ALA A 67 4.42 19.28 19.89
N ILE A 68 5.36 18.38 20.22
CA ILE A 68 5.31 17.57 21.44
C ILE A 68 5.39 18.45 22.68
N ILE A 69 6.34 19.40 22.72
CA ILE A 69 6.47 20.34 23.85
C ILE A 69 5.21 21.21 24.02
N ALA A 70 4.63 21.68 22.92
CA ALA A 70 3.40 22.45 22.94
C ALA A 70 2.21 21.62 23.46
N TYR A 71 2.12 20.34 23.04
CA TYR A 71 1.09 19.42 23.51
C TYR A 71 1.17 19.20 25.03
N ASP A 72 2.37 18.97 25.56
CA ASP A 72 2.56 18.82 27.01
C ASP A 72 2.21 20.10 27.79
N SER A 73 2.55 21.28 27.24
CA SER A 73 2.24 22.58 27.87
C SER A 73 0.73 22.85 27.96
N LEU A 74 -0.04 22.39 26.98
CA LEU A 74 -1.51 22.47 26.98
C LEU A 74 -2.15 21.52 27.98
N SER A 75 -1.53 20.37 28.27
CA SER A 75 -2.05 19.40 29.24
C SER A 75 -1.95 19.87 30.70
N VAL A 76 -0.95 20.69 31.04
CA VAL A 76 -0.68 21.12 32.43
C VAL A 76 -1.58 22.28 32.88
N SER A 77 -2.18 23.04 31.96
CA SER A 77 -3.04 24.19 32.28
C SER A 77 -4.50 23.81 32.60
N SER A 78 -4.88 22.52 32.49
CA SER A 78 -6.23 22.02 32.80
C SER A 78 -6.41 21.48 34.23
N VAL A 79 -5.37 21.43 35.07
CA VAL A 79 -5.45 20.82 36.42
C VAL A 79 -5.33 21.85 37.57
N GLY A 80 -5.24 23.14 37.24
CA GLY A 80 -4.81 24.18 38.20
C GLY A 80 -5.89 25.08 38.83
N SER A 81 -7.20 24.81 38.73
CA SER A 81 -8.22 25.70 39.31
C SER A 81 -9.39 25.04 40.05
N ALA A 82 -9.22 23.81 40.54
CA ALA A 82 -10.25 23.12 41.33
C ALA A 82 -9.80 22.76 42.76
N PHE A 83 -9.04 23.64 43.43
CA PHE A 83 -8.67 23.43 44.84
C PHE A 83 -8.60 24.76 45.62
N GLU A 84 -9.76 25.29 46.03
CA GLU A 84 -10.01 25.82 47.38
C GLU A 84 -11.44 26.38 47.51
N MET A 85 -12.41 25.51 47.82
CA MET A 85 -13.59 25.91 48.60
C MET A 85 -14.04 24.73 49.46
N LYS A 86 -13.42 24.62 50.64
CA LYS A 86 -13.93 23.80 51.75
C LYS A 86 -14.82 24.68 52.62
N ARG A 87 -16.14 24.47 52.55
CA ARG A 87 -17.00 24.71 53.73
C ARG A 87 -18.23 23.79 53.73
N SER A 88 -18.10 22.75 54.56
CA SER A 88 -19.17 22.04 55.29
C SER A 88 -20.48 21.76 54.56
N ILE A 89 -20.58 20.60 53.92
CA ILE A 89 -21.88 19.92 53.75
C ILE A 89 -21.71 18.46 54.15
N SER A 90 -22.61 18.05 55.05
CA SER A 90 -22.79 16.73 55.62
C SER A 90 -22.98 15.68 54.53
N TRP A 91 -22.27 14.56 54.64
CA TRP A 91 -22.59 13.34 53.90
C TRP A 91 -23.88 12.77 54.45
N ASN A 92 -24.97 12.93 53.72
CA ASN A 92 -26.08 11.99 53.71
C ASN A 92 -26.77 12.07 52.35
N ASP A 93 -26.92 10.89 51.76
CA ASP A 93 -27.90 10.48 50.77
C ASP A 93 -27.95 11.19 49.41
N GLY A 94 -27.56 10.40 48.40
CA GLY A 94 -28.14 10.47 47.07
C GLY A 94 -27.41 11.37 46.11
N LEU A 95 -26.44 10.82 45.38
CA LEU A 95 -26.11 11.20 44.00
C LEU A 95 -25.11 10.16 43.44
N GLN A 96 -25.66 8.98 43.17
CA GLN A 96 -25.01 7.92 42.41
C GLN A 96 -25.34 8.03 40.90
N ASN A 97 -25.93 9.15 40.47
CA ASN A 97 -26.51 9.33 39.13
C ASN A 97 -26.05 10.65 38.49
N GLU A 98 -24.75 10.88 38.31
CA GLU A 98 -24.28 11.94 37.39
C GLU A 98 -22.82 11.75 36.98
N TYR A 99 -22.43 10.52 36.69
CA TYR A 99 -21.18 10.21 36.00
C TYR A 99 -21.39 9.10 34.98
N THR A 100 -22.43 9.29 34.14
CA THR A 100 -22.74 8.47 32.97
C THR A 100 -22.86 9.29 31.69
N ASP A 101 -22.71 10.62 31.74
CA ASP A 101 -23.12 11.50 30.63
C ASP A 101 -22.00 11.96 29.68
N ILE A 102 -20.78 11.40 29.80
CA ILE A 102 -19.70 11.63 28.82
C ILE A 102 -19.31 10.34 28.06
N GLN A 103 -19.86 9.18 28.45
CA GLN A 103 -19.79 7.97 27.63
C GLN A 103 -20.97 7.82 26.65
N HIS A 104 -21.96 8.71 26.70
CA HIS A 104 -23.14 8.63 25.83
C HIS A 104 -23.04 9.40 24.50
N SER A 105 -21.99 10.22 24.27
CA SER A 105 -21.82 10.98 23.02
C SER A 105 -21.03 10.26 21.92
N PHE A 106 -20.55 9.03 22.17
CA PHE A 106 -20.02 8.12 21.14
C PHE A 106 -20.88 6.87 20.93
N ALA A 107 -22.12 6.88 21.45
CA ALA A 107 -23.16 5.98 20.98
C ALA A 107 -23.77 6.56 19.68
N PHE A 108 -22.96 6.67 18.62
CA PHE A 108 -23.54 6.69 17.28
C PHE A 108 -24.25 5.34 17.11
N GLY A 109 -25.58 5.40 17.03
CA GLY A 109 -26.44 4.23 16.99
C GLY A 109 -25.94 3.20 15.97
N ASN A 110 -25.61 2.02 16.48
CA ASN A 110 -25.39 0.80 15.69
C ASN A 110 -26.72 0.18 15.21
N GLU A 111 -27.78 0.98 15.10
CA GLU A 111 -29.09 0.54 14.63
C GLU A 111 -29.31 1.11 13.21
N ASP A 112 -29.43 0.18 12.26
CA ASP A 112 -29.97 0.37 10.90
C ASP A 112 -29.15 1.07 9.81
N ILE A 113 -27.82 0.84 9.74
CA ILE A 113 -27.10 0.94 8.44
C ILE A 113 -27.18 -0.37 7.64
N SER A 114 -27.83 -1.42 8.18
CA SER A 114 -28.02 -2.69 7.48
C SER A 114 -29.10 -2.67 6.39
N SER A 115 -29.87 -1.58 6.23
CA SER A 115 -31.04 -1.52 5.34
C SER A 115 -30.87 -0.67 4.09
N MET A 116 -29.78 0.09 3.95
CA MET A 116 -29.37 0.64 2.63
C MET A 116 -28.64 -0.46 1.84
N HIS A 117 -29.39 -1.51 1.54
CA HIS A 117 -29.02 -2.57 0.64
C HIS A 117 -28.86 -1.96 -0.77
N MET A 118 -27.63 -1.57 -1.14
CA MET A 118 -27.26 -1.39 -2.55
C MET A 118 -27.31 -2.77 -3.22
N THR A 119 -28.51 -3.21 -3.60
CA THR A 119 -28.73 -4.43 -4.41
C THR A 119 -28.54 -4.18 -5.91
N GLU A 120 -28.09 -3.00 -6.32
CA GLU A 120 -27.74 -2.78 -7.71
C GLU A 120 -26.32 -3.24 -7.94
N THR A 121 -26.19 -4.51 -8.34
CA THR A 121 -24.91 -5.09 -8.76
C THR A 121 -24.48 -4.43 -10.07
N ILE A 122 -23.43 -3.62 -10.01
CA ILE A 122 -22.83 -3.03 -11.21
C ILE A 122 -22.12 -4.16 -11.97
N PRO A 123 -22.55 -4.53 -13.20
CA PRO A 123 -21.90 -5.59 -13.95
C PRO A 123 -20.47 -5.16 -14.31
N LEU A 124 -19.49 -5.98 -13.94
CA LEU A 124 -18.11 -5.73 -14.31
C LEU A 124 -17.90 -5.93 -15.82
N PRO A 125 -16.99 -5.19 -16.47
CA PRO A 125 -16.65 -5.46 -17.85
C PRO A 125 -16.06 -6.86 -18.06
N ILE A 126 -16.42 -7.49 -19.17
CA ILE A 126 -16.06 -8.89 -19.51
C ILE A 126 -14.55 -9.13 -19.41
N ILE A 127 -13.73 -8.16 -19.85
CA ILE A 127 -12.26 -8.24 -19.77
C ILE A 127 -11.77 -8.49 -18.35
N ILE A 128 -12.39 -7.87 -17.34
CA ILE A 128 -12.02 -8.09 -15.94
C ILE A 128 -12.52 -9.46 -15.50
N GLN A 129 -13.76 -9.82 -15.84
CA GLN A 129 -14.36 -11.08 -15.42
C GLN A 129 -13.61 -12.32 -15.93
N ASP A 130 -13.11 -12.26 -17.17
CA ASP A 130 -12.46 -13.42 -17.81
C ASP A 130 -10.96 -13.52 -17.49
N ASN A 131 -10.31 -12.38 -17.25
CA ASN A 131 -8.84 -12.32 -17.14
C ASN A 131 -8.31 -12.08 -15.71
N ILE A 132 -9.16 -11.64 -14.78
CA ILE A 132 -8.79 -11.45 -13.37
C ILE A 132 -9.54 -12.49 -12.54
N ALA A 133 -8.82 -13.22 -11.71
CA ALA A 133 -9.40 -14.26 -10.88
C ALA A 133 -10.29 -13.66 -9.78
N ASP A 134 -11.35 -14.39 -9.43
CA ASP A 134 -12.14 -14.05 -8.25
C ASP A 134 -11.30 -14.34 -6.99
N VAL A 135 -11.31 -13.41 -6.03
CA VAL A 135 -10.56 -13.55 -4.78
C VAL A 135 -11.10 -14.69 -3.91
N ASP A 136 -12.38 -15.04 -4.08
CA ASP A 136 -13.04 -16.15 -3.38
C ASP A 136 -12.74 -17.51 -4.03
N GLU A 137 -12.23 -17.54 -5.27
CA GLU A 137 -11.80 -18.76 -5.93
C GLU A 137 -10.41 -19.22 -5.43
N PRO A 138 -10.19 -20.53 -5.26
CA PRO A 138 -8.86 -21.05 -4.96
C PRO A 138 -7.80 -20.55 -5.95
N ARG A 139 -6.63 -20.17 -5.42
CA ARG A 139 -5.49 -19.76 -6.24
C ARG A 139 -5.06 -20.93 -7.13
N ARG A 140 -4.83 -20.64 -8.41
CA ARG A 140 -4.20 -21.58 -9.34
C ARG A 140 -2.69 -21.35 -9.39
N ASP A 141 -1.94 -22.38 -9.75
CA ASP A 141 -0.46 -22.30 -9.86
C ASP A 141 0.00 -21.41 -11.01
N ASP A 142 -0.87 -21.20 -12.01
CA ASP A 142 -0.63 -20.38 -13.19
C ASP A 142 -1.12 -18.93 -13.07
N ASP A 143 -1.82 -18.58 -11.97
CA ASP A 143 -2.23 -17.21 -11.65
C ASP A 143 -0.99 -16.33 -11.44
N VAL A 144 -1.00 -15.13 -12.03
CA VAL A 144 0.07 -14.14 -11.92
C VAL A 144 -0.34 -13.04 -10.96
N THR A 145 0.54 -12.68 -10.02
CA THR A 145 0.23 -11.64 -9.04
C THR A 145 0.06 -10.28 -9.71
N TYR A 146 -1.05 -9.63 -9.43
CA TYR A 146 -1.45 -8.36 -10.02
C TYR A 146 -1.60 -7.29 -8.94
N PHE A 147 -0.64 -6.36 -8.90
CA PHE A 147 -0.72 -5.24 -7.98
C PHE A 147 -1.36 -4.03 -8.66
N PHE A 148 -2.66 -3.85 -8.40
CA PHE A 148 -3.39 -2.65 -8.80
C PHE A 148 -2.98 -1.46 -7.93
N HIS A 149 -2.07 -0.66 -8.45
CA HIS A 149 -1.47 0.46 -7.75
C HIS A 149 -2.35 1.72 -7.84
N ILE A 150 -2.82 2.21 -6.69
CA ILE A 150 -3.46 3.52 -6.60
C ILE A 150 -2.37 4.58 -6.38
N PRO A 151 -2.27 5.62 -7.24
CA PRO A 151 -1.28 6.66 -7.07
C PRO A 151 -1.37 7.31 -5.68
N ARG A 152 -0.20 7.60 -5.09
CA ARG A 152 -0.05 8.27 -3.78
C ARG A 152 -0.46 7.43 -2.56
N THR A 153 -0.70 6.13 -2.71
CA THR A 153 -0.99 5.22 -1.58
C THR A 153 0.25 4.42 -1.15
N ALA A 154 1.43 5.05 -1.15
CA ALA A 154 2.71 4.42 -0.82
C ALA A 154 3.05 3.15 -1.65
N GLY A 155 2.52 3.03 -2.88
CA GLY A 155 2.80 1.85 -3.70
C GLY A 155 4.26 1.72 -4.15
N ALA A 156 5.05 2.80 -4.09
CA ALA A 156 6.50 2.71 -4.25
C ALA A 156 7.13 1.81 -3.17
N SER A 157 6.75 1.97 -1.91
CA SER A 157 7.21 1.11 -0.81
C SER A 157 6.84 -0.36 -1.05
N VAL A 158 5.64 -0.62 -1.57
CA VAL A 158 5.21 -2.00 -1.91
C VAL A 158 6.06 -2.58 -3.04
N LYS A 159 6.36 -1.80 -4.09
CA LYS A 159 7.25 -2.23 -5.19
C LYS A 159 8.65 -2.56 -4.68
N ASP A 160 9.20 -1.73 -3.80
CA ASP A 160 10.53 -1.96 -3.21
C ASP A 160 10.54 -3.24 -2.37
N ILE A 161 9.47 -3.51 -1.61
CA ILE A 161 9.33 -4.76 -0.86
C ILE A 161 9.26 -5.96 -1.81
N LEU A 162 8.47 -5.87 -2.89
CA LEU A 162 8.33 -6.95 -3.87
C LEU A 162 9.67 -7.26 -4.56
N GLY A 163 10.37 -6.23 -5.03
CA GLY A 163 11.63 -6.37 -5.75
C GLY A 163 12.80 -6.69 -4.83
N SER A 164 13.13 -5.75 -3.93
CA SER A 164 14.33 -5.80 -3.10
C SER A 164 14.23 -6.81 -1.96
N CYS A 165 13.09 -6.88 -1.27
CA CYS A 165 12.95 -7.76 -0.10
C CYS A 165 12.54 -9.18 -0.48
N ALA A 166 11.50 -9.32 -1.29
CA ALA A 166 10.96 -10.62 -1.65
C ALA A 166 11.71 -11.27 -2.83
N GLY A 167 12.61 -10.52 -3.49
CA GLY A 167 13.42 -10.99 -4.61
C GLY A 167 12.59 -11.35 -5.86
N LEU A 168 11.35 -10.85 -5.94
CA LEU A 168 10.42 -11.13 -7.02
C LEU A 168 10.76 -10.29 -8.25
N THR A 169 10.58 -10.87 -9.42
CA THR A 169 10.77 -10.18 -10.69
C THR A 169 9.50 -9.39 -11.02
N THR A 170 9.60 -8.07 -11.02
CA THR A 170 8.43 -7.20 -11.21
C THR A 170 8.36 -6.59 -12.61
N ALA A 171 7.16 -6.45 -13.15
CA ALA A 171 6.91 -5.59 -14.30
C ALA A 171 6.30 -4.27 -13.79
N SER A 172 7.03 -3.16 -13.95
CA SER A 172 6.65 -1.84 -13.44
C SER A 172 7.33 -0.73 -14.26
N ASP A 173 7.18 0.54 -13.85
CA ASP A 173 7.83 1.69 -14.52
C ASP A 173 9.36 1.61 -14.55
N VAL A 174 9.96 0.84 -13.64
CA VAL A 174 11.42 0.69 -13.53
C VAL A 174 11.99 -0.10 -14.70
N GLY A 175 11.25 -1.08 -15.23
CA GLY A 175 11.73 -2.00 -16.25
C GLY A 175 12.12 -1.33 -17.58
N ALA A 176 11.50 -0.21 -17.92
CA ALA A 176 11.77 0.50 -19.17
C ALA A 176 12.89 1.56 -19.09
N ARG A 177 13.53 1.71 -17.92
CA ARG A 177 14.63 2.67 -17.71
C ARG A 177 15.88 2.26 -18.49
N ASP A 178 16.88 3.13 -18.52
CA ASP A 178 18.20 2.86 -19.14
C ASP A 178 18.18 2.44 -20.62
N GLY A 179 17.11 2.81 -21.35
CA GLY A 179 16.96 2.52 -22.77
C GLY A 179 16.22 1.22 -23.09
N HIS A 180 15.92 0.42 -22.07
CA HIS A 180 15.28 -0.89 -22.20
C HIS A 180 13.86 -0.85 -22.79
N ARG A 181 13.22 0.34 -22.82
CA ARG A 181 11.92 0.54 -23.49
C ARG A 181 11.91 0.14 -24.97
N PHE A 182 13.08 0.10 -25.61
CA PHE A 182 13.21 -0.18 -27.04
C PHE A 182 13.71 -1.59 -27.35
N ASP A 183 13.96 -2.41 -26.33
CA ASP A 183 14.42 -3.77 -26.53
C ASP A 183 13.40 -4.57 -27.34
N ALA A 184 13.88 -5.43 -28.23
CA ALA A 184 13.00 -6.20 -29.10
C ALA A 184 12.33 -7.37 -28.36
N ASN A 185 13.00 -7.93 -27.34
CA ASN A 185 12.59 -9.12 -26.61
C ASN A 185 12.46 -8.84 -25.12
N LEU A 186 11.64 -9.63 -24.43
CA LEU A 186 11.52 -9.57 -22.98
C LEU A 186 12.76 -10.18 -22.32
N THR A 187 13.33 -9.45 -21.37
CA THR A 187 14.46 -9.91 -20.54
C THR A 187 14.30 -9.39 -19.13
N VAL A 188 14.87 -10.13 -18.17
CA VAL A 188 15.02 -9.66 -16.80
C VAL A 188 16.26 -8.78 -16.71
N VAL A 189 16.09 -7.57 -16.21
CA VAL A 189 17.15 -6.60 -15.93
C VAL A 189 17.28 -6.42 -14.42
N LEU A 190 18.49 -6.08 -13.97
CA LEU A 190 18.78 -5.77 -12.57
C LEU A 190 18.95 -4.26 -12.43
N ASP A 191 18.37 -3.68 -11.38
CA ASP A 191 18.70 -2.31 -11.00
C ASP A 191 20.01 -2.22 -10.21
N GLU A 192 20.39 -0.99 -9.83
CA GLU A 192 21.60 -0.71 -9.04
C GLU A 192 21.59 -1.39 -7.66
N LEU A 193 20.41 -1.78 -7.15
CA LEU A 193 20.21 -2.43 -5.86
C LEU A 193 20.06 -3.95 -5.99
N GLY A 194 20.16 -4.51 -7.20
CA GLY A 194 20.00 -5.94 -7.47
C GLY A 194 18.55 -6.42 -7.56
N SER A 195 17.57 -5.52 -7.57
CA SER A 195 16.17 -5.88 -7.79
C SER A 195 15.92 -6.26 -9.25
N LYS A 196 15.07 -7.26 -9.46
CA LYS A 196 14.78 -7.82 -10.78
C LYS A 196 13.54 -7.18 -11.38
N TYR A 197 13.65 -6.75 -12.63
CA TYR A 197 12.54 -6.19 -13.40
C TYR A 197 12.48 -6.81 -14.78
N VAL A 198 11.27 -6.96 -15.34
CA VAL A 198 11.13 -7.23 -16.78
C VAL A 198 11.21 -5.92 -17.55
N ASN A 199 11.91 -5.90 -18.68
CA ASN A 199 12.16 -4.72 -19.52
C ASN A 199 10.93 -4.13 -20.26
N VAL A 200 9.87 -3.83 -19.52
CA VAL A 200 8.61 -3.24 -19.96
C VAL A 200 8.15 -2.21 -18.93
N ASP A 201 7.39 -1.21 -19.37
CA ASP A 201 6.73 -0.25 -18.48
C ASP A 201 5.23 -0.53 -18.43
N THR A 202 4.74 -1.10 -17.34
CA THR A 202 3.31 -1.35 -17.15
C THR A 202 2.58 -0.18 -16.47
N SER A 203 3.27 0.94 -16.22
CA SER A 203 2.70 2.15 -15.63
C SER A 203 2.10 3.12 -16.66
N THR A 204 2.24 2.82 -17.96
CA THR A 204 1.69 3.59 -19.09
C THR A 204 0.83 2.69 -19.99
N VAL A 205 -0.16 3.26 -20.69
CA VAL A 205 -1.03 2.50 -21.59
C VAL A 205 -0.25 1.92 -22.78
N ASP A 206 0.66 2.71 -23.37
CA ASP A 206 1.51 2.25 -24.47
C ASP A 206 2.45 1.12 -24.05
N GLY A 207 3.01 1.21 -22.85
CA GLY A 207 3.88 0.18 -22.31
C GLY A 207 3.13 -1.11 -21.96
N ILE A 208 1.87 -1.02 -21.48
CA ILE A 208 0.96 -2.17 -21.34
C ILE A 208 0.69 -2.81 -22.71
N ALA A 209 0.37 -2.01 -23.74
CA ALA A 209 0.14 -2.53 -25.09
C ALA A 209 1.38 -3.25 -25.66
N ARG A 210 2.58 -2.71 -25.42
CA ARG A 210 3.84 -3.37 -25.76
C ARG A 210 4.04 -4.66 -24.97
N ALA A 211 3.84 -4.65 -23.66
CA ALA A 211 3.97 -5.82 -22.80
C ALA A 211 3.04 -6.96 -23.26
N LYS A 212 1.79 -6.63 -23.62
CA LYS A 212 0.85 -7.58 -24.23
C LYS A 212 1.37 -8.14 -25.54
N LYS A 213 1.84 -7.28 -26.45
CA LYS A 213 2.38 -7.70 -27.76
C LYS A 213 3.58 -8.65 -27.62
N LEU A 214 4.40 -8.44 -26.59
CA LEU A 214 5.57 -9.26 -26.31
C LEU A 214 5.26 -10.51 -25.47
N GLY A 215 4.00 -10.72 -25.07
CA GLY A 215 3.57 -11.88 -24.28
C GLY A 215 4.13 -11.89 -22.86
N LEU A 216 4.06 -10.75 -22.15
CA LEU A 216 4.61 -10.62 -20.79
C LEU A 216 4.11 -11.73 -19.85
N VAL A 217 2.81 -11.95 -19.79
CA VAL A 217 2.21 -12.93 -18.88
C VAL A 217 2.56 -14.34 -19.34
N GLU A 218 2.46 -14.64 -20.63
CA GLU A 218 2.77 -15.94 -21.21
C GLU A 218 4.24 -16.32 -21.03
N SER A 219 5.15 -15.34 -21.08
CA SER A 219 6.60 -15.56 -20.91
C SER A 219 6.98 -16.14 -19.54
N GLY A 220 6.17 -15.89 -18.50
CA GLY A 220 6.48 -16.28 -17.13
C GLY A 220 7.70 -15.57 -16.52
N LEU A 221 8.18 -14.48 -17.15
CA LEU A 221 9.33 -13.73 -16.64
C LEU A 221 8.99 -12.81 -15.46
N ALA A 222 7.73 -12.38 -15.36
CA ALA A 222 7.27 -11.54 -14.25
C ALA A 222 6.53 -12.38 -13.22
N ASP A 223 6.98 -12.31 -11.97
CA ASP A 223 6.25 -12.85 -10.81
C ASP A 223 5.07 -11.92 -10.45
N VAL A 224 5.27 -10.60 -10.62
CA VAL A 224 4.29 -9.57 -10.25
C VAL A 224 4.18 -8.50 -11.33
N VAL A 225 2.95 -8.20 -11.73
CA VAL A 225 2.63 -7.10 -12.65
C VAL A 225 2.05 -5.93 -11.86
N VAL A 226 2.69 -4.75 -11.97
CA VAL A 226 2.26 -3.55 -11.26
C VAL A 226 1.73 -2.51 -12.25
N THR A 227 0.49 -2.06 -12.06
CA THR A 227 -0.08 -0.99 -12.90
C THR A 227 -1.15 -0.20 -12.16
N GLN A 228 -1.35 1.05 -12.60
CA GLN A 228 -2.44 1.91 -12.16
C GLN A 228 -3.67 1.86 -13.08
N TYR A 229 -3.61 1.11 -14.19
CA TYR A 229 -4.68 1.05 -15.18
C TYR A 229 -5.41 -0.29 -15.10
N LEU A 230 -6.45 -0.39 -14.27
CA LEU A 230 -7.18 -1.65 -14.05
C LEU A 230 -7.64 -2.31 -15.37
N TYR A 231 -8.31 -1.55 -16.24
CA TYR A 231 -8.85 -2.07 -17.50
C TYR A 231 -7.76 -2.47 -18.51
N ALA A 232 -6.77 -1.61 -18.71
CA ALA A 232 -5.68 -1.91 -19.64
C ALA A 232 -4.80 -3.05 -19.11
N GLY A 233 -4.50 -3.05 -17.81
CA GLY A 233 -3.75 -4.09 -17.12
C GLY A 233 -4.42 -5.47 -17.22
N ALA A 234 -5.75 -5.53 -17.05
CA ALA A 234 -6.52 -6.77 -17.23
C ALA A 234 -6.37 -7.36 -18.65
N THR A 235 -6.00 -6.57 -19.66
CA THR A 235 -5.76 -7.09 -21.01
C THR A 235 -4.44 -7.84 -21.17
N LEU A 236 -3.52 -7.76 -20.20
CA LEU A 236 -2.26 -8.50 -20.18
C LEU A 236 -2.49 -9.99 -19.87
N PHE A 237 -3.52 -10.28 -19.09
CA PHE A 237 -3.85 -11.63 -18.64
C PHE A 237 -4.83 -12.30 -19.60
N ASN A 238 -5.01 -13.60 -19.41
CA ASN A 238 -5.93 -14.43 -20.19
C ASN A 238 -6.55 -15.52 -19.30
N PRO A 239 -7.58 -16.26 -19.76
CA PRO A 239 -8.25 -17.28 -18.93
C PRO A 239 -7.34 -18.44 -18.47
N GLU A 240 -6.22 -18.67 -19.16
CA GLU A 240 -5.22 -19.66 -18.78
C GLU A 240 -4.28 -19.13 -17.70
N ARG A 241 -3.93 -17.83 -17.74
CA ARG A 241 -3.05 -17.16 -16.77
C ARG A 241 -3.69 -15.86 -16.31
N ARG A 242 -4.51 -15.96 -15.26
CA ARG A 242 -5.29 -14.83 -14.73
C ARG A 242 -4.45 -13.95 -13.82
N GLY A 243 -4.80 -12.67 -13.77
CA GLY A 243 -4.28 -11.76 -12.75
C GLY A 243 -4.97 -12.01 -11.41
N ARG A 244 -4.23 -11.95 -10.30
CA ARG A 244 -4.77 -12.08 -8.94
C ARG A 244 -4.17 -11.09 -7.96
#